data_AF-A0A166FW72-F1
#
_entry.id   AF-A0A166FW72-F1
#
_cell.length_a   1.000
_cell.length_b   1.000
_cell.length_c   1.000
_cell.angle_alpha   90.00
_cell.angle_beta   90.00
_cell.angle_gamma   90.00
#
_symmetry.space_group_name_H-M   'P 1'
#
loop_
_entity.id
_entity.type
_entity.pdbx_description
1 polymer ?
#
loop_
_entity_poly.entity_id
_entity_poly.type
_entity_poly.pdbx_seq_one_letter_code
_entity_poly.pdbx_strand_id
1 'polypeptide(L)'
;MRLLVEARHVSDSRREFKVILDESSRSLYIEQPLAEALGWTPEVRAEAGVPLTLRGWAPNYFVVTRSGSDGDELAKATVRSSQDPKMQEALDYLKER
;
A
#
# COMPACT_ATOMS: atom_id res chain seq x y z
N MET A 1 42.20 3.49 -0.51
CA MET A 1 41.04 3.34 0.38
C MET A 1 39.90 2.69 -0.40
N ARG A 2 39.55 1.45 -0.08
CA ARG A 2 38.31 0.80 -0.59
C ARG A 2 37.17 1.23 0.34
N LEU A 3 36.15 1.89 -0.21
CA LEU A 3 34.89 2.12 0.49
C LEU A 3 34.09 0.82 0.42
N LEU A 4 33.95 0.15 1.55
CA LEU A 4 33.02 -0.95 1.75
C LEU A 4 31.63 -0.32 1.84
N VAL A 5 30.81 -0.46 0.80
CA VAL A 5 29.38 -0.15 0.90
C VAL A 5 28.74 -1.34 1.60
N GLU A 6 28.51 -1.20 2.91
CA GLU A 6 27.67 -2.15 3.64
C GLU A 6 26.25 -2.04 3.09
N ALA A 7 25.84 -3.05 2.32
CA ALA A 7 24.43 -3.27 2.02
C ALA A 7 23.72 -3.55 3.34
N ARG A 8 23.06 -2.53 3.90
CA ARG A 8 22.13 -2.73 5.01
C ARG A 8 21.06 -3.68 4.52
N HIS A 9 21.09 -4.90 5.03
CA HIS A 9 20.00 -5.86 4.89
C HIS A 9 18.80 -5.26 5.64
N VAL A 10 17.94 -4.52 4.93
CA VAL A 10 16.64 -4.14 5.47
C VAL A 10 15.85 -5.43 5.53
N SER A 11 15.71 -6.00 6.73
CA SER A 11 14.80 -7.12 6.94
C SER A 11 13.43 -6.69 6.44
N ASP A 12 12.93 -7.34 5.39
CA ASP A 12 11.60 -7.09 4.84
C ASP A 12 10.57 -7.57 5.87
N SER A 13 10.26 -6.74 6.86
CA SER A 13 9.30 -7.04 7.92
C SER A 13 7.88 -6.80 7.44
N ARG A 14 7.54 -7.37 6.29
CA ARG A 14 6.14 -7.48 5.88
C ARG A 14 5.40 -8.29 6.93
N ARG A 15 4.39 -7.67 7.52
CA ARG A 15 3.49 -8.31 8.46
C ARG A 15 2.19 -8.60 7.72
N GLU A 16 1.71 -9.83 7.87
CA GLU A 16 0.41 -10.23 7.38
C GLU A 16 -0.62 -9.99 8.47
N PHE A 17 -1.78 -9.47 8.07
CA PHE A 17 -2.89 -9.19 8.95
C PHE A 17 -4.15 -9.84 8.37
N LYS A 18 -4.96 -10.44 9.23
CA LYS A 18 -6.29 -10.89 8.85
C LYS A 18 -7.25 -9.72 8.87
N VAL A 19 -8.13 -9.68 7.88
CA VAL A 19 -9.22 -8.70 7.79
C VAL A 19 -10.53 -9.45 7.58
N ILE A 20 -11.60 -8.93 8.16
CA ILE A 20 -12.94 -9.54 8.05
C ILE A 20 -13.85 -8.53 7.37
N LEU A 21 -14.44 -8.91 6.23
CA LEU A 21 -15.48 -8.12 5.58
C LEU A 21 -16.84 -8.65 6.03
N ASP A 22 -17.62 -7.83 6.70
CA ASP A 22 -19.04 -8.08 6.86
C ASP A 22 -19.78 -7.56 5.62
N GLU A 23 -20.26 -8.47 4.78
CA GLU A 23 -20.95 -8.13 3.54
C GLU A 23 -22.26 -7.37 3.78
N SER A 24 -22.92 -7.61 4.92
CA SER A 24 -24.23 -7.01 5.24
C SER A 24 -24.08 -5.52 5.51
N SER A 25 -23.06 -5.14 6.28
CA SER A 25 -22.75 -3.73 6.57
C SER A 25 -21.74 -3.11 5.59
N ARG A 26 -21.10 -3.93 4.73
CA ARG A 26 -19.94 -3.56 3.90
C ARG A 26 -18.80 -2.96 4.73
N SER A 27 -18.62 -3.45 5.95
CA SER A 27 -17.60 -2.97 6.89
C SER A 27 -16.41 -3.91 6.94
N LEU A 28 -15.20 -3.35 6.85
CA LEU A 28 -13.96 -4.09 7.02
C LEU A 28 -13.47 -3.94 8.47
N TYR A 29 -13.41 -5.05 9.19
CA TYR A 29 -12.87 -5.13 10.53
C TYR A 29 -11.39 -5.53 10.47
N ILE A 30 -10.58 -4.81 11.23
CA ILE A 30 -9.14 -4.99 11.34
C ILE A 30 -8.74 -5.05 12.80
N GLU A 31 -7.66 -5.78 13.10
CA GLU A 31 -7.09 -5.81 14.45
C GLU A 31 -6.35 -4.50 14.74
N GLN A 32 -6.26 -4.14 16.02
CA GLN A 32 -5.58 -2.93 16.49
C GLN A 32 -4.15 -2.75 15.91
N PRO A 33 -3.30 -3.79 15.83
CA PRO A 33 -1.97 -3.64 15.26
C PRO A 33 -1.96 -3.18 13.78
N LEU A 34 -2.96 -3.56 12.99
CA LEU A 34 -3.11 -3.06 11.61
C LEU A 34 -3.60 -1.61 11.60
N ALA A 35 -4.54 -1.26 12.48
CA ALA A 35 -4.98 0.12 12.62
C ALA A 35 -3.82 1.05 13.00
N GLU A 36 -2.98 0.64 13.96
CA GLU A 36 -1.77 1.36 14.36
C GLU A 36 -0.75 1.48 13.23
N ALA A 37 -0.54 0.40 12.45
CA ALA A 37 0.32 0.44 11.27
C ALA A 37 -0.19 1.42 10.18
N LEU A 38 -1.51 1.63 10.10
CA LEU A 38 -2.14 2.63 9.25
C LEU A 38 -2.16 4.04 9.86
N GLY A 39 -1.60 4.22 11.06
CA GLY A 39 -1.44 5.50 11.73
C GLY A 39 -2.58 5.85 12.68
N TRP A 40 -3.41 4.89 13.09
CA TRP A 40 -4.31 5.07 14.22
C TRP A 40 -3.52 5.12 15.54
N THR A 41 -3.93 5.97 16.48
CA THR A 41 -3.32 6.06 17.82
C THR A 41 -4.42 6.28 18.86
N PRO A 42 -4.38 5.58 20.01
CA PRO A 42 -5.37 5.74 21.08
C PRO A 42 -5.48 7.17 21.60
N GLU A 43 -4.38 7.91 21.63
CA GLU A 43 -4.27 9.21 22.30
C GLU A 43 -4.99 10.34 21.54
N VAL A 44 -5.31 10.15 20.26
CA VAL A 44 -5.73 11.25 19.37
C VAL A 44 -7.00 10.93 18.56
N ARG A 45 -7.33 9.65 18.31
CA ARG A 45 -8.19 9.29 17.17
C ARG A 45 -9.41 8.41 17.45
N ALA A 46 -9.96 8.44 18.67
CA ALA A 46 -11.21 7.73 18.94
C ALA A 46 -12.39 8.26 18.09
N GLU A 47 -12.54 9.59 17.99
CA GLU A 47 -13.66 10.21 17.26
C GLU A 47 -13.29 10.78 15.89
N ALA A 48 -12.05 11.26 15.71
CA ALA A 48 -11.62 11.89 14.47
C ALA A 48 -11.31 10.89 13.33
N GLY A 49 -11.04 9.63 13.67
CA GLY A 49 -10.65 8.60 12.70
C GLY A 49 -9.29 8.86 12.03
N VAL A 50 -8.93 7.97 11.08
CA VAL A 50 -7.73 8.07 10.25
C VAL A 50 -8.17 8.13 8.79
N PRO A 51 -7.84 9.19 8.03
CA PRO A 51 -8.16 9.22 6.61
C PRO A 51 -7.28 8.22 5.86
N LEU A 52 -7.92 7.28 5.16
CA LEU A 52 -7.30 6.29 4.31
C LEU A 52 -7.69 6.51 2.85
N THR A 53 -6.81 6.11 1.94
CA THR A 53 -7.06 6.15 0.51
C THR A 53 -6.88 4.75 -0.07
N LEU A 54 -7.88 4.29 -0.82
CA LEU A 54 -7.82 3.10 -1.65
C LEU A 54 -7.45 3.51 -3.06
N ARG A 55 -6.31 3.01 -3.55
CA ARG A 55 -5.90 3.16 -4.95
C ARG A 55 -5.72 1.80 -5.55
N GLY A 56 -6.05 1.67 -6.83
CA GLY A 56 -5.82 0.42 -7.53
C GLY A 56 -5.95 0.56 -9.02
N TRP A 57 -5.36 -0.41 -9.69
CA TRP A 57 -5.51 -0.68 -11.10
C TRP A 57 -5.95 -2.13 -11.25
N ALA A 58 -7.21 -2.29 -11.66
CA ALA A 58 -7.79 -3.60 -11.87
C ALA A 58 -7.08 -4.34 -13.02
N PRO A 59 -6.97 -5.68 -12.95
CA PRO A 59 -7.45 -6.55 -11.86
C PRO A 59 -6.40 -6.83 -10.77
N ASN A 60 -5.17 -6.33 -10.90
CA ASN A 60 -4.01 -6.94 -10.23
C ASN A 60 -3.46 -6.16 -9.03
N TYR A 61 -3.75 -4.86 -8.91
CA TYR A 61 -3.12 -4.02 -7.91
C TYR A 61 -4.14 -3.17 -7.17
N PHE A 62 -4.20 -3.33 -5.85
CA PHE A 62 -4.99 -2.49 -4.97
C PHE A 62 -4.21 -2.29 -3.67
N VAL A 63 -4.24 -1.06 -3.15
CA VAL A 63 -3.53 -0.71 -1.93
C VAL A 63 -4.34 0.30 -1.13
N VAL A 64 -4.41 0.06 0.17
CA VAL A 64 -4.96 1.00 1.16
C VAL A 64 -3.80 1.60 1.91
N THR A 65 -3.72 2.93 1.92
CA THR A 65 -2.66 3.68 2.61
C THR A 65 -3.26 4.83 3.40
N ARG A 66 -2.50 5.37 4.35
CA ARG A 66 -2.86 6.62 5.01
C ARG A 66 -2.81 7.76 3.99
N SER A 67 -3.89 8.53 3.89
CA SER A 67 -3.96 9.66 2.96
C SER A 67 -2.82 10.65 3.19
N GLY A 68 -2.16 11.05 2.10
CA GLY A 68 -1.02 11.99 2.13
C GLY A 68 0.29 11.42 2.68
N SER A 69 0.38 10.10 2.90
CA SER A 69 1.65 9.44 3.21
C SER A 69 2.50 9.22 1.94
N ASP A 70 3.80 8.96 2.12
CA ASP A 70 4.69 8.56 1.00
C ASP A 70 4.16 7.32 0.26
N GLY A 71 3.51 6.40 0.99
CA GLY A 71 2.83 5.24 0.40
C GLY A 71 1.64 5.62 -0.49
N ASP A 72 0.89 6.65 -0.15
CA ASP A 72 -0.23 7.16 -0.96
C ASP A 72 0.26 7.80 -2.26
N GLU A 73 1.32 8.61 -2.20
CA GLU A 73 1.94 9.19 -3.40
C GLU A 73 2.58 8.12 -4.30
N LEU A 74 3.22 7.09 -3.71
CA LEU A 74 3.74 5.96 -4.47
C LEU A 74 2.62 5.16 -5.14
N ALA A 75 1.53 4.87 -4.43
CA ALA A 75 0.37 4.17 -4.96
C ALA A 75 -0.26 4.95 -6.13
N LYS A 76 -0.38 6.27 -5.97
CA LYS A 76 -0.88 7.19 -7.00
C LYS A 76 0.01 7.20 -8.24
N ALA A 77 1.32 7.29 -8.06
CA ALA A 77 2.27 7.22 -9.17
C ALA A 77 2.20 5.86 -9.89
N THR A 78 2.08 4.76 -9.13
CA THR A 78 1.94 3.41 -9.67
C THR A 78 0.69 3.28 -10.56
N VAL A 79 -0.47 3.70 -10.06
CA VAL A 79 -1.73 3.67 -10.83
C VAL A 79 -1.65 4.57 -12.06
N ARG A 80 -1.03 5.75 -11.96
CA ARG A 80 -0.84 6.64 -13.11
C ARG A 80 0.07 6.00 -14.17
N SER A 81 1.16 5.37 -13.73
CA SER A 81 2.12 4.72 -14.62
C SER A 81 1.51 3.50 -15.31
N SER A 82 0.68 2.72 -14.63
CA SER A 82 0.02 1.54 -15.22
C SER A 82 -0.99 1.89 -16.31
N GLN A 83 -1.42 3.15 -16.39
CA GLN A 83 -2.29 3.68 -17.44
C GLN A 83 -1.51 4.31 -18.60
N ASP A 84 -0.17 4.39 -18.53
CA ASP A 84 0.65 4.89 -19.63
C ASP A 84 0.73 3.84 -20.76
N PRO A 85 0.27 4.15 -21.98
CA PRO A 85 0.31 3.23 -23.11
C PRO A 85 1.71 2.70 -23.42
N LYS A 86 2.76 3.51 -23.23
CA LYS A 86 4.14 3.09 -23.48
C LYS A 86 4.60 2.06 -22.46
N MET A 87 4.15 2.20 -21.22
CA MET A 87 4.44 1.23 -20.17
C MET A 87 3.69 -0.07 -20.40
N GLN A 88 2.43 -0.01 -20.85
CA GLN A 88 1.67 -1.21 -21.21
C GLN A 88 2.33 -1.97 -22.36
N GLU A 89 2.73 -1.28 -23.41
CA GLU A 89 3.45 -1.88 -24.55
C GLU A 89 4.77 -2.54 -24.11
N ALA A 90 5.56 -1.86 -23.27
CA ALA A 90 6.79 -2.43 -22.72
C ALA A 90 6.53 -3.65 -21.84
N LEU A 91 5.48 -3.63 -21.00
CA LEU A 91 5.11 -4.77 -20.15
C LEU A 91 4.62 -5.96 -20.97
N ASP A 92 3.89 -5.73 -22.06
CA ASP A 92 3.40 -6.80 -22.92
C ASP A 92 4.54 -7.42 -23.72
N TYR A 93 5.46 -6.61 -24.26
CA TYR A 93 6.69 -7.10 -24.88
C TYR A 93 7.52 -8.00 -23.93
N LEU A 94 7.58 -7.66 -22.63
CA LEU A 94 8.29 -8.46 -21.64
C LEU A 94 7.59 -9.77 -21.27
N LYS A 95 6.27 -9.88 -21.43
CA LYS A 95 5.51 -11.13 -21.16
C LYS A 95 5.66 -12.17 -22.27
N GLU A 96 5.91 -11.73 -23.50
CA GLU A 96 6.04 -12.60 -24.67
C GLU A 96 7.42 -13.27 -24.80
N ARG A 97 8.29 -13.09 -23.80
CA ARG A 97 9.70 -13.46 -23.82
C ARG A 97 10.09 -14.27 -22.59
#